data_AF-A0A2T2RHS3-F1
#
_entry.id   AF-A0A2T2RHS3-F1
#
_cell.length_a   1.000
_cell.length_b   1.000
_cell.length_c   1.000
_cell.angle_alpha   90.00
_cell.angle_beta   90.00
_cell.angle_gamma   90.00
#
_symmetry.space_group_name_H-M   'P 1'
#
loop_
_entity.id
_entity.type
_entity.pdbx_description
1 polymer ?
#
loop_
_entity_poly.entity_id
_entity_poly.type
_entity_poly.pdbx_seq_one_letter_code
_entity_poly.pdbx_strand_id
1 'polypeptide(L)'
;MSTQSEIKNALERLQFDTNQVLHYLQNIINEEISIDNSNTFIVDYSQYNFLRDNPQIKKQIENDSYLAFKARIRDDFVEFCRCISLQLEILTDYFCKLDSNTNEAPYLKKRIKPFLDKVCNDELDDKYKDAIYRIIDLRNIASHRDTSDLPIEEQIAKQENAVHLFISNLKQEEKTKMEEDLKSIINYNSNWDVKVYYKNRRFAFVHILNIDINSNKDKVIEQVRKNIRSISERISNNKDVKINLHKDYKDGASNKLNDFFKKSDYRETQDILLTLFEYFDIFIDQYHHNN
;
A
#
# COMPACT_ATOMS: atom_id res chain seq x y z
N MET A 1 -41.85 -55.21 -2.28
CA MET A 1 -42.01 -53.74 -2.35
C MET A 1 -40.78 -52.95 -1.88
N SER A 2 -39.76 -53.53 -1.21
CA SER A 2 -38.58 -52.76 -0.75
C SER A 2 -37.57 -52.44 -1.88
N THR A 3 -37.44 -53.33 -2.86
CA THR A 3 -36.40 -53.23 -3.91
C THR A 3 -36.57 -52.03 -4.84
N GLN A 4 -37.82 -51.65 -5.18
CA GLN A 4 -38.08 -50.47 -6.01
C GLN A 4 -37.82 -49.16 -5.27
N SER A 5 -38.08 -49.12 -3.96
CA SER A 5 -37.80 -47.97 -3.10
C SER A 5 -36.28 -47.79 -2.90
N GLU A 6 -35.57 -48.89 -2.69
CA GLU A 6 -34.11 -48.91 -2.58
C GLU A 6 -33.43 -48.46 -3.89
N ILE A 7 -33.90 -48.94 -5.04
CA ILE A 7 -33.42 -48.50 -6.36
C ILE A 7 -33.67 -47.01 -6.59
N LYS A 8 -34.86 -46.51 -6.23
CA LYS A 8 -35.19 -45.08 -6.37
C LYS A 8 -34.30 -44.21 -5.50
N ASN A 9 -34.08 -44.59 -4.24
CA ASN A 9 -33.20 -43.86 -3.34
C ASN A 9 -31.73 -43.88 -3.80
N ALA A 10 -31.28 -45.00 -4.39
CA ALA A 10 -29.94 -45.07 -4.96
C ALA A 10 -29.77 -44.14 -6.17
N LEU A 11 -30.79 -44.03 -7.03
CA LEU A 11 -30.79 -43.12 -8.18
C LEU A 11 -30.82 -41.64 -7.76
N GLU A 12 -31.61 -41.30 -6.74
CA GLU A 12 -31.67 -39.93 -6.21
C GLU A 12 -30.32 -39.50 -5.59
N ARG A 13 -29.64 -40.40 -4.89
CA ARG A 13 -28.27 -40.15 -4.38
C ARG A 13 -27.26 -39.97 -5.51
N LEU A 14 -27.27 -40.88 -6.49
CA LEU A 14 -26.41 -40.77 -7.67
C LEU A 14 -26.61 -39.44 -8.40
N GLN A 15 -27.86 -38.99 -8.54
CA GLN A 15 -28.16 -37.71 -9.17
C GLN A 15 -27.66 -36.53 -8.34
N PHE A 16 -27.81 -36.57 -7.01
CA PHE A 16 -27.27 -35.55 -6.12
C PHE A 16 -25.74 -35.47 -6.20
N ASP A 17 -25.05 -36.61 -6.11
CA ASP A 17 -23.58 -36.68 -6.18
C ASP A 17 -23.08 -36.20 -7.55
N THR A 18 -23.77 -36.56 -8.63
CA THR A 18 -23.44 -36.11 -10.00
C THR A 18 -23.59 -34.59 -10.12
N ASN A 19 -24.63 -34.00 -9.54
CA ASN A 19 -24.82 -32.55 -9.54
C ASN A 19 -23.75 -31.82 -8.72
N GLN A 20 -23.30 -32.40 -7.61
CA GLN A 20 -22.19 -31.86 -6.83
C GLN A 20 -20.89 -31.90 -7.63
N VAL A 21 -20.58 -33.02 -8.28
CA VAL A 21 -19.40 -33.16 -9.16
C VAL A 21 -19.48 -32.17 -10.33
N LEU A 22 -20.65 -32.00 -10.96
CA LEU A 22 -20.87 -30.99 -12.00
C LEU A 22 -20.61 -29.57 -11.49
N HIS A 23 -21.04 -29.24 -10.28
CA HIS A 23 -20.80 -27.93 -9.69
C HIS A 23 -19.30 -27.72 -9.39
N TYR A 24 -18.61 -28.74 -8.86
CA TYR A 24 -17.15 -28.71 -8.68
C TYR A 24 -16.42 -28.55 -10.01
N LEU A 25 -16.81 -29.30 -11.04
CA LEU A 25 -16.24 -29.19 -12.38
C LEU A 25 -16.51 -27.81 -12.98
N GLN A 26 -17.70 -27.23 -12.82
CA GLN A 26 -17.97 -25.86 -13.26
C GLN A 26 -17.13 -24.83 -12.52
N ASN A 27 -16.87 -25.02 -11.22
CA ASN A 27 -15.98 -24.15 -10.47
C ASN A 27 -14.53 -24.27 -10.98
N ILE A 28 -14.03 -25.49 -11.18
CA ILE A 28 -12.71 -25.75 -11.77
C ILE A 28 -12.63 -25.16 -13.19
N ILE A 29 -13.63 -25.41 -14.03
CA ILE A 29 -13.70 -24.92 -15.42
C ILE A 29 -13.79 -23.39 -15.45
N ASN A 30 -14.52 -22.74 -14.55
CA ASN A 30 -14.53 -21.27 -14.47
C ASN A 30 -13.19 -20.71 -13.95
N GLU A 31 -12.55 -21.43 -13.02
CA GLU A 31 -11.19 -21.13 -12.57
C GLU A 31 -10.12 -21.44 -13.64
N GLU A 32 -10.33 -22.40 -14.55
CA GLU A 32 -9.39 -22.84 -15.59
C GLU A 32 -9.60 -22.17 -16.96
N ILE A 33 -10.84 -21.84 -17.36
CA ILE A 33 -11.14 -21.09 -18.60
C ILE A 33 -10.67 -19.63 -18.47
N SER A 34 -10.48 -19.13 -17.25
CA SER A 34 -9.79 -17.85 -17.01
C SER A 34 -8.25 -17.98 -17.01
N ILE A 35 -7.71 -19.20 -17.10
CA ILE A 35 -6.29 -19.50 -17.28
C ILE A 35 -6.03 -19.68 -18.79
N ASP A 36 -6.03 -18.56 -19.50
CA ASP A 36 -5.36 -18.53 -20.79
C ASP A 36 -3.85 -18.67 -20.51
N ASN A 37 -3.23 -19.78 -20.92
CA ASN A 37 -1.85 -20.13 -20.58
C ASN A 37 -0.80 -19.09 -21.03
N SER A 38 -1.18 -18.11 -21.85
CA SER A 38 -0.32 -16.97 -22.19
C SER A 38 -0.34 -15.81 -21.18
N ASN A 39 -1.25 -15.82 -20.20
CA ASN A 39 -1.43 -14.72 -19.24
C ASN A 39 -1.09 -15.06 -17.77
N THR A 40 -0.89 -16.34 -17.44
CA THR A 40 -0.60 -16.80 -16.08
C THR A 40 0.89 -17.12 -15.93
N PHE A 41 1.68 -16.15 -15.50
CA PHE A 41 3.05 -16.39 -15.02
C PHE A 41 2.95 -17.09 -13.65
N ILE A 42 3.00 -18.43 -13.65
CA ILE A 42 3.29 -19.17 -12.42
C ILE A 42 4.76 -18.93 -12.10
N VAL A 43 5.02 -18.15 -11.06
CA VAL A 43 6.38 -17.86 -10.60
C VAL A 43 6.88 -19.08 -9.83
N ASP A 44 7.99 -19.66 -10.27
CA ASP A 44 8.67 -20.71 -9.50
C ASP A 44 9.58 -20.07 -8.44
N TYR A 45 9.03 -19.85 -7.25
CA TYR A 45 9.78 -19.31 -6.10
C TYR A 45 10.86 -20.27 -5.58
N SER A 46 10.94 -21.51 -6.06
CA SER A 46 12.01 -22.45 -5.70
C SER A 46 13.37 -22.04 -6.22
N GLN A 47 13.41 -21.14 -7.20
CA GLN A 47 14.65 -20.63 -7.78
C GLN A 47 15.47 -19.76 -6.80
N TYR A 48 14.83 -19.18 -5.79
CA TYR A 48 15.48 -18.33 -4.79
C TYR A 48 16.02 -19.16 -3.62
N ASN A 49 17.34 -19.10 -3.40
CA ASN A 49 18.03 -19.81 -2.32
C ASN A 49 17.39 -19.56 -0.96
N PHE A 50 17.15 -18.29 -0.61
CA PHE A 50 16.61 -17.96 0.71
C PHE A 50 15.20 -18.53 0.94
N LEU A 51 14.38 -18.69 -0.09
CA LEU A 51 13.04 -19.29 0.05
C LEU A 51 13.09 -20.80 0.17
N ARG A 52 14.04 -21.46 -0.51
CA ARG A 52 14.30 -22.89 -0.33
C ARG A 52 14.68 -23.21 1.11
N ASP A 53 15.47 -22.37 1.73
CA ASP A 53 15.90 -22.54 3.13
C ASP A 53 14.83 -22.12 4.16
N ASN A 54 13.78 -21.40 3.71
CA ASN A 54 12.69 -20.92 4.55
C ASN A 54 11.30 -21.36 4.01
N PRO A 55 10.95 -22.66 4.09
CA PRO A 55 9.77 -23.22 3.43
C PRO A 55 8.43 -22.65 3.93
N GLN A 56 8.37 -22.17 5.17
CA GLN A 56 7.18 -21.49 5.70
C GLN A 56 6.96 -20.13 5.02
N ILE A 57 8.04 -19.37 4.84
CA ILE A 57 8.01 -18.07 4.16
C ILE A 57 7.64 -18.29 2.69
N LYS A 58 8.24 -19.28 2.03
CA LYS A 58 7.91 -19.68 0.66
C LYS A 58 6.42 -19.97 0.51
N LYS A 59 5.84 -20.81 1.38
CA LYS A 59 4.42 -21.14 1.34
C LYS A 59 3.52 -19.91 1.49
N GLN A 60 3.91 -18.96 2.33
CA GLN A 60 3.17 -17.70 2.50
C GLN A 60 3.21 -16.85 1.22
N ILE A 61 4.38 -16.72 0.60
CA ILE A 61 4.58 -15.98 -0.65
C ILE A 61 3.78 -16.62 -1.80
N GLU A 62 3.81 -17.95 -1.92
CA GLU A 62 3.02 -18.68 -2.91
C GLU A 62 1.52 -18.47 -2.73
N ASN A 63 1.04 -18.46 -1.48
CA ASN A 63 -0.35 -18.16 -1.17
C ASN A 63 -0.71 -16.71 -1.54
N ASP A 64 0.13 -15.73 -1.20
CA ASP A 64 -0.09 -14.33 -1.54
C ASP A 64 -0.01 -14.11 -3.07
N SER A 65 0.84 -14.83 -3.78
CA SER A 65 0.91 -14.83 -5.24
C SER A 65 -0.36 -15.41 -5.88
N TYR A 66 -0.92 -16.48 -5.30
CA TYR A 66 -2.20 -17.02 -5.76
C TYR A 66 -3.37 -16.05 -5.54
N LEU A 67 -3.38 -15.34 -4.40
CA LEU A 67 -4.37 -14.28 -4.15
C LEU A 67 -4.22 -13.10 -5.12
N ALA A 68 -2.97 -12.70 -5.43
CA ALA A 68 -2.70 -11.69 -6.45
C ALA A 68 -3.24 -12.15 -7.81
N PHE A 69 -2.99 -13.40 -8.21
CA PHE A 69 -3.53 -13.97 -9.44
C PHE A 69 -5.06 -13.90 -9.50
N LYS A 70 -5.75 -14.28 -8.40
CA LYS A 70 -7.21 -14.14 -8.29
C LYS A 70 -7.68 -12.69 -8.44
N ALA A 71 -6.97 -11.74 -7.83
CA ALA A 71 -7.28 -10.31 -7.95
C ALA A 71 -7.14 -9.82 -9.40
N ARG A 72 -6.10 -10.29 -10.11
CA ARG A 72 -5.91 -10.00 -11.54
C ARG A 72 -7.03 -10.56 -12.41
N ILE A 73 -7.48 -11.80 -12.19
CA ILE A 73 -8.63 -12.37 -12.92
C ILE A 73 -9.90 -11.53 -12.71
N ARG A 74 -10.08 -10.99 -11.50
CA ARG A 74 -11.23 -10.17 -11.13
C ARG A 74 -11.10 -8.70 -11.54
N ASP A 75 -10.02 -8.32 -12.21
CA ASP A 75 -9.68 -6.94 -12.55
C ASP A 75 -9.68 -6.00 -11.32
N ASP A 76 -9.23 -6.53 -10.18
CA ASP A 76 -9.12 -5.78 -8.91
C ASP A 76 -7.66 -5.40 -8.66
N PHE A 77 -7.22 -4.30 -9.26
CA PHE A 77 -5.83 -3.85 -9.19
C PHE A 77 -5.40 -3.43 -7.77
N VAL A 78 -6.35 -2.94 -6.96
CA VAL A 78 -6.09 -2.54 -5.58
C VAL A 78 -5.83 -3.77 -4.71
N GLU A 79 -6.63 -4.81 -4.85
CA GLU A 79 -6.40 -6.09 -4.17
C GLU A 79 -5.13 -6.79 -4.66
N PHE A 80 -4.81 -6.67 -5.95
CA PHE A 80 -3.54 -7.13 -6.49
C PHE A 80 -2.35 -6.43 -5.81
N CYS A 81 -2.37 -5.09 -5.73
CA CYS A 81 -1.35 -4.32 -5.02
C CYS A 81 -1.27 -4.67 -3.53
N ARG A 82 -2.39 -4.99 -2.88
CA ARG A 82 -2.42 -5.49 -1.50
C ARG A 82 -1.61 -6.77 -1.37
N CYS A 83 -1.81 -7.73 -2.26
CA CYS A 83 -1.09 -9.01 -2.25
C CYS A 83 0.39 -8.85 -2.58
N ILE A 84 0.75 -8.01 -3.56
CA ILE A 84 2.15 -7.68 -3.86
C ILE A 84 2.84 -7.02 -2.66
N SER A 85 2.16 -6.08 -1.99
CA SER A 85 2.70 -5.40 -0.81
C SER A 85 2.92 -6.34 0.38
N LEU A 86 2.16 -7.43 0.52
CA LEU A 86 2.40 -8.44 1.56
C LEU A 86 3.71 -9.20 1.30
N GLN A 87 3.98 -9.54 0.04
CA GLN A 87 5.25 -10.17 -0.34
C GLN A 87 6.43 -9.22 -0.11
N LEU A 88 6.29 -7.93 -0.43
CA LEU A 88 7.30 -6.90 -0.10
C LEU A 88 7.55 -6.78 1.41
N GLU A 89 6.49 -6.87 2.21
CA GLU A 89 6.60 -6.84 3.67
C GLU A 89 7.38 -8.03 4.21
N ILE A 90 7.14 -9.23 3.69
CA ILE A 90 7.90 -10.44 4.04
C ILE A 90 9.39 -10.28 3.73
N LEU A 91 9.74 -9.81 2.51
CA LEU A 91 11.12 -9.54 2.12
C LEU A 91 11.79 -8.54 3.06
N THR A 92 11.10 -7.43 3.31
CA THR A 92 11.59 -6.36 4.17
C THR A 92 11.78 -6.83 5.61
N ASP A 93 10.86 -7.62 6.14
CA ASP A 93 10.94 -8.13 7.52
C ASP A 93 12.03 -9.18 7.68
N TYR A 94 12.28 -10.00 6.65
CA TYR A 94 13.41 -10.92 6.66
C TYR A 94 14.73 -10.15 6.65
N PHE A 95 14.86 -9.14 5.78
CA PHE A 95 16.01 -8.26 5.75
C PHE A 95 16.27 -7.57 7.10
N CYS A 96 15.24 -6.99 7.72
CA CYS A 96 15.40 -6.31 9.02
C CYS A 96 15.84 -7.26 10.15
N LYS A 97 15.49 -8.56 10.08
CA LYS A 97 15.97 -9.56 11.04
C LYS A 97 17.46 -9.86 10.89
N LEU A 98 17.99 -9.76 9.67
CA LEU A 98 19.41 -9.95 9.38
C LEU A 98 20.22 -8.69 9.70
N ASP A 99 19.72 -7.53 9.31
CA ASP A 99 20.39 -6.25 9.49
C ASP A 99 19.89 -5.52 10.75
N SER A 100 20.47 -5.87 11.89
CA SER A 100 20.15 -5.34 13.23
C SER A 100 20.24 -3.81 13.38
N ASN A 101 20.83 -3.10 12.41
CA ASN A 101 20.89 -1.64 12.38
C ASN A 101 19.61 -0.98 11.82
N THR A 102 18.68 -1.77 11.26
CA THR A 102 17.42 -1.28 10.71
C THR A 102 16.30 -1.42 11.75
N ASN A 103 16.25 -0.45 12.67
CA ASN A 103 15.25 -0.36 13.74
C ASN A 103 13.81 -0.57 13.24
N GLU A 104 12.99 -1.15 14.13
CA GLU A 104 11.54 -1.46 14.09
C GLU A 104 10.64 -0.25 13.75
N ALA A 105 10.81 0.36 12.58
CA ALA A 105 9.89 1.39 12.14
C ALA A 105 8.50 0.76 11.92
N PRO A 106 7.43 1.27 12.56
CA PRO A 106 6.12 0.61 12.52
C PRO A 106 5.42 0.70 11.15
N TYR A 107 6.01 1.40 10.18
CA TYR A 107 5.42 1.65 8.87
C TYR A 107 6.26 1.03 7.76
N LEU A 108 5.63 0.23 6.90
CA LEU A 108 6.31 -0.48 5.80
C LEU A 108 7.14 0.46 4.91
N LYS A 109 6.62 1.63 4.51
CA LYS A 109 7.39 2.61 3.70
C LYS A 109 8.72 3.04 4.31
N LYS A 110 8.83 3.03 5.64
CA LYS A 110 10.09 3.39 6.34
C LYS A 110 11.05 2.23 6.45
N ARG A 111 10.53 0.99 6.58
CA ARG A 111 11.35 -0.23 6.59
C ARG A 111 11.85 -0.60 5.20
N ILE A 112 11.03 -0.38 4.17
CA ILE A 112 11.40 -0.75 2.80
C ILE A 112 12.49 0.16 2.23
N LYS A 113 12.61 1.41 2.70
CA LYS A 113 13.67 2.31 2.23
C LYS A 113 15.09 1.76 2.45
N PRO A 114 15.51 1.44 3.69
CA PRO A 114 16.84 0.87 3.89
C PRO A 114 17.04 -0.49 3.21
N PHE A 115 15.96 -1.28 3.06
CA PHE A 115 15.98 -2.49 2.23
C PHE A 115 16.35 -2.15 0.78
N LEU A 116 15.64 -1.22 0.13
CA LEU A 116 15.93 -0.82 -1.26
C LEU A 116 17.33 -0.21 -1.40
N ASP A 117 17.74 0.62 -0.43
CA ASP A 117 19.05 1.28 -0.47
C ASP A 117 20.21 0.26 -0.36
N LYS A 118 20.05 -0.82 0.42
CA LYS A 118 21.11 -1.82 0.66
C LYS A 118 21.06 -3.05 -0.24
N VAL A 119 19.87 -3.53 -0.57
CA VAL A 119 19.67 -4.73 -1.38
C VAL A 119 19.83 -4.40 -2.86
N CYS A 120 19.41 -3.21 -3.27
CA CYS A 120 19.47 -2.82 -4.68
C CYS A 120 20.68 -1.94 -5.05
N ASN A 121 21.51 -1.51 -4.08
CA ASN A 121 22.77 -0.76 -4.31
C ASN A 121 22.70 0.35 -5.40
N ASP A 122 21.61 1.12 -5.45
CA ASP A 122 21.33 2.13 -6.48
C ASP A 122 21.16 1.62 -7.93
N GLU A 123 21.15 0.31 -8.17
CA GLU A 123 20.85 -0.32 -9.46
C GLU A 123 19.36 -0.23 -9.82
N LEU A 124 18.50 0.00 -8.83
CA LEU A 124 17.07 0.14 -9.04
C LEU A 124 16.72 1.58 -9.45
N ASP A 125 16.18 1.72 -10.66
CA ASP A 125 15.66 2.99 -11.20
C ASP A 125 14.70 3.67 -10.19
N ASP A 126 14.82 4.99 -10.04
CA ASP A 126 13.92 5.82 -9.25
C ASP A 126 12.45 5.60 -9.65
N LYS A 127 12.19 5.27 -10.92
CA LYS A 127 10.86 4.87 -11.40
C LYS A 127 10.30 3.67 -10.63
N TYR A 128 11.11 2.63 -10.40
CA TYR A 128 10.68 1.44 -9.67
C TYR A 128 10.51 1.72 -8.18
N LYS A 129 11.39 2.56 -7.59
CA LYS A 129 11.23 3.02 -6.20
C LYS A 129 9.90 3.76 -6.01
N ASP A 130 9.52 4.66 -6.94
CA ASP A 130 8.22 5.34 -6.89
C ASP A 130 7.07 4.34 -7.03
N ALA A 131 7.13 3.41 -7.98
CA ALA A 131 6.11 2.38 -8.16
C ALA A 131 5.91 1.52 -6.89
N ILE A 132 6.97 1.11 -6.22
CA ILE A 132 6.91 0.39 -4.93
C ILE A 132 6.15 1.20 -3.87
N TYR A 133 6.42 2.50 -3.78
CA TYR A 133 5.69 3.35 -2.84
C TYR A 133 4.20 3.50 -3.22
N ARG A 134 3.85 3.47 -4.52
CA ARG A 134 2.44 3.48 -4.98
C ARG A 134 1.73 2.17 -4.68
N ILE A 135 2.38 1.02 -4.86
CA ILE A 135 1.85 -0.29 -4.47
C ILE A 135 1.49 -0.29 -2.98
N ILE A 136 2.38 0.23 -2.12
CA ILE A 136 2.13 0.33 -0.67
C ILE A 136 0.99 1.31 -0.36
N ASP A 137 0.87 2.41 -1.10
CA ASP A 137 -0.25 3.35 -0.96
C ASP A 137 -1.60 2.69 -1.31
N LEU A 138 -1.69 2.01 -2.45
CA LEU A 138 -2.90 1.28 -2.85
C LEU A 138 -3.25 0.16 -1.88
N ARG A 139 -2.27 -0.56 -1.32
CA ARG A 139 -2.49 -1.54 -0.25
C ARG A 139 -3.18 -0.94 0.97
N ASN A 140 -2.83 0.28 1.36
CA ASN A 140 -3.46 0.94 2.50
C ASN A 140 -4.92 1.28 2.20
N ILE A 141 -5.25 1.67 0.97
CA ILE A 141 -6.64 1.85 0.54
C ILE A 141 -7.38 0.51 0.57
N ALA A 142 -6.79 -0.54 -0.01
CA ALA A 142 -7.36 -1.89 -0.03
C ALA A 142 -7.72 -2.39 1.38
N SER A 143 -6.80 -2.21 2.34
CA SER A 143 -6.94 -2.71 3.71
C SER A 143 -8.05 -2.00 4.51
N HIS A 144 -8.54 -0.86 4.03
CA HIS A 144 -9.60 -0.08 4.66
C HIS A 144 -10.84 0.03 3.76
N ARG A 145 -10.89 -0.73 2.66
CA ARG A 145 -11.98 -0.69 1.67
C ARG A 145 -13.34 -0.89 2.33
N ASP A 146 -13.47 -1.91 3.18
CA ASP A 146 -14.75 -2.26 3.83
C ASP A 146 -15.13 -1.28 4.95
N THR A 147 -14.21 -0.45 5.41
CA THR A 147 -14.44 0.57 6.44
C THR A 147 -14.86 1.92 5.86
N SER A 148 -14.86 2.05 4.53
CA SER A 148 -15.20 3.28 3.83
C SER A 148 -16.38 3.07 2.90
N ASP A 149 -17.43 3.87 3.05
CA ASP A 149 -18.60 3.87 2.14
C ASP A 149 -18.30 4.48 0.75
N LEU A 150 -17.03 4.81 0.47
CA LEU A 150 -16.63 5.55 -0.72
C LEU A 150 -16.11 4.61 -1.82
N PRO A 151 -16.36 4.91 -3.10
CA PRO A 151 -15.71 4.24 -4.22
C PRO A 151 -14.18 4.32 -4.13
N ILE A 152 -13.47 3.32 -4.68
CA ILE A 152 -12.00 3.24 -4.64
C ILE A 152 -11.37 4.48 -5.27
N GLU A 153 -11.91 4.94 -6.40
CA GLU A 153 -11.46 6.12 -7.13
C GLU A 153 -11.52 7.38 -6.26
N GLU A 154 -12.58 7.50 -5.45
CA GLU A 154 -12.73 8.61 -4.51
C GLU A 154 -11.77 8.49 -3.33
N GLN A 155 -11.50 7.26 -2.85
CA GLN A 155 -10.51 7.03 -1.80
C GLN A 155 -9.08 7.39 -2.29
N ILE A 156 -8.72 7.01 -3.52
CA ILE A 156 -7.46 7.37 -4.16
C ILE A 156 -7.36 8.89 -4.30
N ALA A 157 -8.41 9.53 -4.83
CA ALA A 157 -8.44 10.98 -4.98
C ALA A 157 -8.30 11.70 -3.63
N LYS A 158 -8.92 11.20 -2.56
CA LYS A 158 -8.77 11.76 -1.21
C LYS A 158 -7.35 11.66 -0.67
N GLN A 159 -6.66 10.55 -0.95
CA GLN A 159 -5.26 10.39 -0.55
C GLN A 159 -4.32 11.33 -1.33
N GLU A 160 -4.63 11.62 -2.60
CA GLU A 160 -3.88 12.58 -3.43
C GLU A 160 -4.21 14.06 -3.15
N ASN A 161 -5.40 14.32 -2.58
CA ASN A 161 -5.89 15.66 -2.26
C ASN A 161 -5.72 15.98 -0.77
N ALA A 162 -4.64 15.46 -0.18
CA ALA A 162 -4.23 15.78 1.17
C ALA A 162 -3.03 16.74 1.14
N VAL A 163 -2.97 17.67 2.09
CA VAL A 163 -1.78 18.49 2.34
C VAL A 163 -1.23 18.11 3.70
N HIS A 164 0.02 17.66 3.71
CA HIS A 164 0.72 17.24 4.93
C HIS A 164 1.80 18.23 5.28
N LEU A 165 1.77 18.67 6.53
CA LEU A 165 2.63 19.72 7.06
C LEU A 165 3.38 19.18 8.26
N PHE A 166 4.62 19.64 8.37
CA PHE A 166 5.49 19.34 9.48
C PHE A 166 5.87 20.64 10.19
N ILE A 167 5.49 20.73 11.45
CA ILE A 167 5.78 21.87 12.31
C ILE A 167 6.79 21.41 13.37
N SER A 168 7.85 22.19 13.53
CA SER A 168 8.96 21.91 14.44
C SER A 168 9.26 23.08 15.36
N ASN A 169 9.84 22.77 16.53
CA ASN A 169 10.17 23.70 17.62
C ASN A 169 8.97 24.33 18.35
N LEU A 170 7.82 23.64 18.37
CA LEU A 170 6.66 24.08 19.15
C LEU A 170 6.93 23.97 20.66
N LYS A 171 6.63 25.03 21.42
CA LYS A 171 6.45 24.95 22.87
C LYS A 171 5.07 24.38 23.19
N GLN A 172 4.90 23.84 24.40
CA GLN A 172 3.65 23.20 24.79
C GLN A 172 2.45 24.18 24.80
N GLU A 173 2.66 25.41 25.25
CA GLU A 173 1.65 26.49 25.29
C GLU A 173 1.23 26.97 23.88
N GLU A 174 2.12 26.82 22.90
CA GLU A 174 1.88 27.21 21.50
C GLU A 174 0.98 26.19 20.78
N LYS A 175 0.88 24.94 21.28
CA LYS A 175 0.07 23.88 20.67
C LYS A 175 -1.43 24.18 20.71
N THR A 176 -1.95 24.60 21.86
CA THR A 176 -3.38 24.90 22.03
C THR A 176 -3.82 26.04 21.12
N LYS A 177 -3.01 27.11 21.05
CA LYS A 177 -3.24 28.24 20.15
C LYS A 177 -3.17 27.83 18.67
N MET A 178 -2.26 26.91 18.34
CA MET A 178 -2.17 26.34 16.99
C MET A 178 -3.41 25.56 16.59
N GLU A 179 -3.96 24.74 17.48
CA GLU A 179 -5.19 24.00 17.20
C GLU A 179 -6.38 24.92 16.96
N GLU A 180 -6.52 25.98 17.77
CA GLU A 180 -7.58 26.98 17.59
C GLU A 180 -7.44 27.73 16.25
N ASP A 181 -6.21 28.14 15.92
CA ASP A 181 -5.91 28.82 14.67
C ASP A 181 -6.09 27.90 13.45
N LEU A 182 -5.74 26.61 13.56
CA LEU A 182 -5.97 25.62 12.51
C LEU A 182 -7.48 25.32 12.36
N LYS A 183 -8.23 25.26 13.45
CA LYS A 183 -9.71 25.16 13.40
C LYS A 183 -10.35 26.36 12.71
N SER A 184 -9.76 27.55 12.81
CA SER A 184 -10.25 28.72 12.06
C SER A 184 -10.11 28.55 10.54
N ILE A 185 -9.09 27.81 10.06
CA ILE A 185 -8.92 27.47 8.65
C ILE A 185 -9.98 26.46 8.21
N ILE A 186 -10.29 25.46 9.05
CA ILE A 186 -11.36 24.47 8.83
C ILE A 186 -12.71 25.20 8.68
N ASN A 187 -13.00 26.14 9.58
CA ASN A 187 -14.26 26.88 9.55
C ASN A 187 -14.39 27.79 8.31
N TYR A 188 -13.27 28.22 7.72
CA TYR A 188 -13.26 29.01 6.49
C TYR A 188 -13.50 28.15 5.23
N ASN A 189 -13.21 26.84 5.32
CA ASN A 189 -13.36 25.89 4.21
C ASN A 189 -14.08 24.63 4.72
N SER A 190 -15.41 24.67 4.75
CA SER A 190 -16.30 23.67 5.35
C SER A 190 -16.09 22.22 4.88
N ASN A 191 -15.38 22.02 3.77
CA ASN A 191 -15.15 20.71 3.17
C ASN A 191 -13.80 20.09 3.60
N TRP A 192 -12.91 20.84 4.26
CA TRP A 192 -11.60 20.33 4.66
C TRP A 192 -11.68 19.61 6.01
N ASP A 193 -11.06 18.43 6.08
CA ASP A 193 -10.89 17.70 7.34
C ASP A 193 -9.44 17.84 7.80
N VAL A 194 -9.20 18.49 8.95
CA VAL A 194 -7.84 18.75 9.44
C VAL A 194 -7.55 17.91 10.67
N LYS A 195 -6.55 17.03 10.56
CA LYS A 195 -6.07 16.17 11.64
C LYS A 195 -4.68 16.59 12.08
N VAL A 196 -4.48 16.72 13.39
CA VAL A 196 -3.19 17.11 13.99
C VAL A 196 -2.66 15.97 14.84
N TYR A 197 -1.43 15.52 14.55
CA TYR A 197 -0.74 14.47 15.29
C TYR A 197 0.52 15.03 15.95
N TYR A 198 0.62 14.88 17.27
CA TYR A 198 1.81 15.28 18.02
C TYR A 198 2.73 14.09 18.23
N LYS A 199 3.90 14.11 17.60
CA LYS A 199 4.87 13.03 17.76
C LYS A 199 5.67 13.14 19.06
N ASN A 200 5.71 14.32 19.70
CA ASN A 200 6.47 14.64 20.93
C ASN A 200 6.25 16.12 21.35
N ARG A 201 6.96 16.62 22.39
CA ARG A 201 6.79 17.98 22.93
C ARG A 201 7.12 19.12 21.95
N ARG A 202 7.88 18.86 20.89
CA ARG A 202 8.41 19.91 19.98
C ARG A 202 7.92 19.84 18.53
N PHE A 203 7.11 18.84 18.17
CA PHE A 203 6.74 18.62 16.78
C PHE A 203 5.25 18.28 16.62
N ALA A 204 4.68 18.72 15.50
CA ALA A 204 3.32 18.41 15.09
C ALA A 204 3.25 18.11 13.59
N PHE A 205 2.44 17.13 13.23
CA PHE A 205 2.04 16.85 11.85
C PHE A 205 0.62 17.35 11.67
N VAL A 206 0.38 18.17 10.64
CA VAL A 206 -0.96 18.64 10.30
C VAL A 206 -1.32 18.06 8.94
N HIS A 207 -2.44 17.34 8.90
CA HIS A 207 -2.98 16.70 7.71
C HIS A 207 -4.25 17.46 7.35
N ILE A 208 -4.30 18.08 6.18
CA ILE A 208 -5.50 18.72 5.64
C ILE A 208 -6.02 17.81 4.54
N LEU A 209 -7.18 17.20 4.75
CA LEU A 209 -7.80 16.22 3.87
C LEU A 209 -9.02 16.84 3.16
N ASN A 210 -9.53 16.14 2.15
CA ASN A 210 -10.75 16.53 1.41
C ASN A 210 -10.63 17.92 0.74
N ILE A 211 -9.46 18.26 0.23
CA ILE A 211 -9.32 19.41 -0.67
C ILE A 211 -10.09 19.08 -1.96
N ASP A 212 -11.01 19.95 -2.37
CA ASP A 212 -11.89 19.74 -3.53
C ASP A 212 -11.07 19.45 -4.80
N ILE A 213 -11.43 18.38 -5.52
CA ILE A 213 -10.82 17.97 -6.81
C ILE A 213 -10.85 19.11 -7.85
N ASN A 214 -11.89 19.96 -7.80
CA ASN A 214 -12.06 21.07 -8.74
C ASN A 214 -11.28 22.33 -8.36
N SER A 215 -10.69 22.36 -7.17
CA SER A 215 -9.88 23.48 -6.74
C SER A 215 -8.47 23.37 -7.31
N ASN A 216 -7.94 24.48 -7.85
CA ASN A 216 -6.55 24.52 -8.33
C ASN A 216 -5.64 24.20 -7.13
N LYS A 217 -5.04 23.00 -7.13
CA LYS A 217 -4.23 22.48 -6.03
C LYS A 217 -3.11 23.44 -5.64
N ASP A 218 -2.50 24.14 -6.59
CA ASP A 218 -1.45 25.12 -6.32
C ASP A 218 -1.99 26.33 -5.58
N LYS A 219 -3.20 26.79 -5.91
CA LYS A 219 -3.89 27.87 -5.17
C LYS A 219 -4.26 27.43 -3.76
N VAL A 220 -4.71 26.18 -3.57
CA VAL A 220 -5.00 25.65 -2.24
C VAL A 220 -3.73 25.52 -1.42
N ILE A 221 -2.65 24.97 -1.99
CA ILE A 221 -1.34 24.87 -1.34
C ILE A 221 -0.81 26.27 -0.99
N GLU A 222 -0.96 27.25 -1.89
CA GLU A 222 -0.57 28.64 -1.63
C GLU A 222 -1.41 29.28 -0.52
N GLN A 223 -2.72 29.05 -0.51
CA GLN A 223 -3.63 29.55 0.51
C GLN A 223 -3.36 28.90 1.88
N VAL A 224 -3.13 27.59 1.90
CA VAL A 224 -2.68 26.85 3.08
C VAL A 224 -1.34 27.40 3.56
N ARG A 225 -0.35 27.62 2.68
CA ARG A 225 0.94 28.25 3.02
C ARG A 225 0.77 29.65 3.60
N LYS A 226 -0.10 30.48 3.02
CA LYS A 226 -0.36 31.85 3.47
C LYS A 226 -1.02 31.88 4.84
N ASN A 227 -2.06 31.07 5.02
CA ASN A 227 -2.76 30.93 6.30
C ASN A 227 -1.79 30.41 7.37
N ILE A 228 -0.95 29.44 7.03
CA ILE A 228 0.05 28.86 7.94
C ILE A 228 1.17 29.85 8.28
N ARG A 229 1.66 30.64 7.33
CA ARG A 229 2.62 31.72 7.64
C ARG A 229 2.00 32.72 8.61
N SER A 230 0.75 33.11 8.38
CA SER A 230 0.01 33.98 9.31
C SER A 230 -0.18 33.32 10.69
N ILE A 231 -0.39 32.00 10.75
CA ILE A 231 -0.42 31.25 12.01
C ILE A 231 0.96 31.25 12.68
N SER A 232 2.03 30.98 11.93
CA SER A 232 3.41 31.01 12.43
C SER A 232 3.78 32.37 13.03
N GLU A 233 3.40 33.45 12.34
CA GLU A 233 3.62 34.83 12.77
C GLU A 233 2.82 35.18 14.04
N ARG A 234 1.60 34.62 14.20
CA ARG A 234 0.70 34.90 15.34
C ARG A 234 0.96 34.03 16.58
N ILE A 235 1.39 32.78 16.37
CA ILE A 235 1.77 31.86 17.45
C ILE A 235 3.12 32.26 18.02
N SER A 236 4.03 32.66 17.15
CA SER A 236 5.44 32.65 17.47
C SER A 236 6.05 34.03 17.41
N ASN A 237 5.87 34.84 18.46
CA ASN A 237 6.82 35.93 18.76
C ASN A 237 8.30 35.43 18.85
N ASN A 238 8.54 34.13 18.65
CA ASN A 238 9.77 33.39 18.62
C ASN A 238 10.13 32.99 17.16
N LYS A 239 11.27 33.44 16.61
CA LYS A 239 11.64 33.22 15.19
C LYS A 239 12.01 31.76 14.83
N ASP A 240 11.95 30.84 15.79
CA ASP A 240 12.52 29.49 15.66
C ASP A 240 11.52 28.38 15.29
N VAL A 241 10.21 28.65 15.31
CA VAL A 241 9.19 27.70 14.83
C VAL A 241 9.30 27.58 13.32
N LYS A 242 9.57 26.36 12.82
CA LYS A 242 9.70 26.11 11.38
C LYS A 242 8.55 25.24 10.90
N ILE A 243 7.81 25.76 9.93
CA ILE A 243 6.76 25.03 9.23
C ILE A 243 7.24 24.68 7.83
N ASN A 244 7.32 23.38 7.56
CA ASN A 244 7.71 22.86 6.27
C ASN A 244 6.57 22.00 5.72
N LEU A 245 6.39 22.00 4.40
CA LEU A 245 5.68 20.89 3.76
C LEU A 245 6.42 19.60 4.10
N HIS A 246 5.67 18.54 4.38
CA HIS A 246 6.28 17.24 4.57
C HIS A 246 7.14 16.93 3.33
N LYS A 247 8.36 16.40 3.52
CA LYS A 247 9.33 16.21 2.43
C LYS A 247 8.76 15.34 1.31
N ASP A 248 7.89 14.39 1.65
CA ASP A 248 7.18 13.50 0.73
C ASP A 248 6.08 14.22 -0.10
N TYR A 249 5.83 15.50 0.19
CA TYR A 249 4.82 16.36 -0.44
C TYR A 249 5.43 17.61 -1.11
N LYS A 250 6.75 17.65 -1.26
CA LYS A 250 7.44 18.79 -1.88
C LYS A 250 7.10 18.99 -3.35
N ASP A 251 6.52 17.99 -4.00
CA ASP A 251 6.06 18.10 -5.38
C ASP A 251 4.54 18.23 -5.38
N GLY A 252 4.09 19.48 -5.54
CA GLY A 252 2.68 19.74 -5.86
C GLY A 252 2.26 18.90 -7.07
N ALA A 253 1.01 18.46 -7.08
CA ALA A 253 0.31 18.03 -8.29
C ALA A 253 0.82 16.78 -9.03
N SER A 254 1.40 15.79 -8.35
CA SER A 254 1.59 14.50 -9.00
C SER A 254 0.33 13.63 -8.76
N ASN A 255 -0.58 13.56 -9.74
CA ASN A 255 -1.63 12.52 -9.81
C ASN A 255 -1.02 11.11 -9.97
N LYS A 256 0.20 10.87 -9.48
CA LYS A 256 0.98 9.66 -9.75
C LYS A 256 0.32 8.42 -9.20
N LEU A 257 -0.45 8.50 -8.10
CA LEU A 257 -1.15 7.34 -7.55
C LEU A 257 -2.37 6.99 -8.41
N ASN A 258 -3.14 7.99 -8.84
CA ASN A 258 -4.27 7.83 -9.75
C ASN A 258 -3.82 7.46 -11.16
N ASP A 259 -2.71 8.00 -11.65
CA ASP A 259 -2.11 7.64 -12.94
C ASP A 259 -1.57 6.20 -12.89
N PHE A 260 -0.95 5.80 -11.77
CA PHE A 260 -0.52 4.42 -11.54
C PHE A 260 -1.74 3.48 -11.48
N PHE A 261 -2.79 3.86 -10.73
CA PHE A 261 -4.03 3.10 -10.65
C PHE A 261 -4.75 3.01 -12.00
N LYS A 262 -4.84 4.09 -12.78
CA LYS A 262 -5.50 4.07 -14.10
C LYS A 262 -4.73 3.26 -15.13
N LYS A 263 -3.41 3.17 -15.00
CA LYS A 263 -2.59 2.29 -15.85
C LYS A 263 -2.82 0.82 -15.52
N SER A 264 -3.07 0.48 -14.25
CA SER A 264 -3.30 -0.90 -13.78
C SER A 264 -2.35 -1.92 -14.41
N ASP A 265 -1.06 -1.61 -14.52
CA ASP A 265 -0.11 -2.51 -15.16
C ASP A 265 0.28 -3.65 -14.20
N TYR A 266 -0.55 -4.69 -14.19
CA TYR A 266 -0.34 -5.90 -13.39
C TYR A 266 1.02 -6.55 -13.67
N ARG A 267 1.47 -6.51 -14.93
CA ARG A 267 2.71 -7.17 -15.35
C ARG A 267 3.92 -6.39 -14.87
N GLU A 268 3.98 -5.09 -15.14
CA GLU A 268 5.07 -4.24 -14.66
C GLU A 268 5.15 -4.27 -13.12
N THR A 269 4.00 -4.27 -12.44
CA THR A 269 3.94 -4.38 -10.98
C THR A 269 4.48 -5.72 -10.46
N GLN A 270 4.20 -6.83 -11.16
CA GLN A 270 4.75 -8.15 -10.82
C GLN A 270 6.26 -8.23 -11.10
N ASP A 271 6.71 -7.71 -12.25
CA ASP A 271 8.11 -7.73 -12.66
C ASP A 271 9.00 -6.96 -11.66
N ILE A 272 8.50 -5.84 -11.11
CA ILE A 272 9.17 -5.12 -10.02
C ILE A 272 9.40 -6.03 -8.81
N LEU A 273 8.38 -6.77 -8.39
CA LEU A 273 8.49 -7.66 -7.24
C LEU A 273 9.51 -8.79 -7.50
N LEU A 274 9.46 -9.40 -8.68
CA LEU A 274 10.39 -10.47 -9.05
C LEU A 274 11.85 -9.98 -9.10
N THR A 275 12.08 -8.78 -9.66
CA THR A 275 13.40 -8.14 -9.65
C THR A 275 13.92 -7.96 -8.21
N LEU A 276 13.04 -7.59 -7.27
CA LEU A 276 13.43 -7.46 -5.86
C LEU A 276 13.74 -8.82 -5.21
N PHE A 277 13.04 -9.89 -5.58
CA PHE A 277 13.39 -11.24 -5.12
C PHE A 277 14.78 -11.64 -5.61
N GLU A 278 15.10 -11.38 -6.88
CA GLU A 278 16.42 -11.66 -7.46
C GLU A 278 17.53 -10.89 -6.73
N TYR A 279 17.38 -9.57 -6.58
CA TYR A 279 18.36 -8.76 -5.84
C TYR A 279 18.49 -9.19 -4.39
N PHE A 280 17.39 -9.58 -3.75
CA PHE A 280 17.45 -10.04 -2.39
C PHE A 280 18.17 -11.38 -2.24
N ASP A 281 17.96 -12.33 -3.15
CA ASP A 281 18.66 -13.61 -3.14
C ASP A 281 20.18 -13.42 -3.29
N ILE A 282 20.60 -12.54 -4.21
CA ILE A 282 22.01 -12.14 -4.38
C ILE A 282 22.57 -11.53 -3.09
N PHE A 283 21.82 -10.63 -2.46
CA PHE A 283 22.22 -10.01 -1.20
C PHE A 283 22.40 -11.05 -0.08
N ILE A 284 21.49 -12.01 0.05
CA ILE A 284 21.57 -13.08 1.05
C ILE A 284 22.80 -13.96 0.83
N ASP A 285 23.06 -14.37 -0.41
CA ASP A 285 24.23 -15.17 -0.76
C ASP A 285 25.52 -14.45 -0.35
N GLN A 286 25.64 -13.14 -0.65
CA GLN A 286 26.78 -12.32 -0.25
C GLN A 286 26.88 -12.15 1.27
N TYR A 287 25.75 -11.98 1.95
CA TYR A 287 25.72 -11.82 3.40
C TYR A 287 26.25 -13.07 4.13
N HIS A 288 25.93 -14.27 3.62
CA HIS A 288 26.42 -15.54 4.15
C HIS A 288 27.88 -15.84 3.81
N HIS A 289 28.45 -15.25 2.76
CA HIS A 289 29.87 -15.41 2.43
C HIS A 289 30.79 -14.48 3.23
N ASN A 290 30.25 -13.38 3.75
CA ASN A 290 31.01 -12.34 4.47
C ASN A 290 30.93 -12.43 6.01
N ASN A 291 30.10 -13.32 6.56
CA ASN A 291 29.95 -13.58 8.00
C ASN A 291 30.15 -15.06 8.32
#